data_AF-W7RLX3-F1
#
_entry.id   AF-W7RLX3-F1
#
_cell.length_a   1.000
_cell.length_b   1.000
_cell.length_c   1.000
_cell.angle_alpha   90.00
_cell.angle_beta   90.00
_cell.angle_gamma   90.00
#
_symmetry.space_group_name_H-M   'P 1'
#
loop_
_entity.id
_entity.type
_entity.pdbx_description
1 polymer ?
#
loop_
_entity_poly.entity_id
_entity_poly.type
_entity_poly.pdbx_seq_one_letter_code
_entity_poly.pdbx_strand_id
1 'polypeptide(L)'
;MARKWMLPLLLLVSVLMVACSQDQEKESNKGGEVEVTIPALFFEGQDIDSVISKAKNSGIKEVIKNDDGSLTYKMSKPEHEEMMKGLKEGILASVDEIKASQDYKSVKDITYNKSFSEFTLSVNKKEFDGSLDTMASVGLALTGMYYQLFNGADVEDYKVTVIYKDASSGEVFNTIVYPDDVNKKK
;
A
#
# COMPACT_ATOMS: atom_id res chain seq x y z
N MET A 1 27.47 -37.15 50.63
CA MET A 1 27.51 -36.11 51.68
C MET A 1 26.59 -34.99 51.23
N ALA A 2 25.31 -34.97 51.64
CA ALA A 2 24.79 -34.37 52.89
C ALA A 2 25.04 -32.84 52.88
N ARG A 3 24.06 -31.94 53.03
CA ARG A 3 22.94 -31.92 53.98
C ARG A 3 22.04 -30.70 53.63
N LYS A 4 20.79 -30.88 53.18
CA LYS A 4 19.54 -30.81 53.97
C LYS A 4 19.52 -29.72 55.06
N TRP A 5 18.89 -28.58 54.78
CA TRP A 5 18.13 -27.78 55.74
C TRP A 5 16.74 -27.59 55.09
N MET A 6 15.82 -28.54 55.22
CA MET A 6 14.81 -28.67 56.30
C MET A 6 13.80 -27.49 56.30
N LEU A 7 12.73 -27.66 55.51
CA LEU A 7 11.36 -27.15 55.78
C LEU A 7 10.92 -27.55 57.22
N PRO A 8 9.89 -26.95 57.88
CA PRO A 8 8.60 -26.49 57.30
C PRO A 8 7.84 -25.34 58.01
N LEU A 9 6.84 -24.77 57.33
CA LEU A 9 5.54 -24.40 57.92
C LEU A 9 4.50 -24.34 56.78
N LEU A 10 4.05 -25.48 56.24
CA LEU A 10 2.78 -26.12 56.61
C LEU A 10 1.78 -25.16 57.29
N LEU A 11 0.79 -24.69 56.54
CA LEU A 11 -0.59 -25.18 56.65
C LEU A 11 -1.56 -24.37 55.78
N LEU A 12 -2.49 -25.12 55.16
CA LEU A 12 -3.88 -24.73 54.83
C LEU A 12 -4.00 -23.75 53.63
N VAL A 13 -4.68 -24.05 52.51
CA VAL A 13 -5.86 -24.91 52.30
C VAL A 13 -5.89 -25.34 50.84
N SER A 14 -6.12 -26.64 50.66
CA SER A 14 -6.58 -27.31 49.45
C SER A 14 -7.99 -26.89 49.03
N VAL A 15 -8.22 -26.54 47.76
CA VAL A 15 -9.43 -26.99 47.03
C VAL A 15 -9.09 -27.25 45.57
N LEU A 16 -9.60 -28.39 45.10
CA LEU A 16 -9.47 -29.03 43.79
C LEU A 16 -10.19 -28.29 42.65
N MET A 17 -9.68 -28.42 41.42
CA MET A 17 -10.31 -29.04 40.24
C MET A 17 -9.68 -28.43 38.96
N VAL A 18 -8.85 -29.19 38.24
CA VAL A 18 -9.16 -29.97 37.02
C VAL A 18 -9.25 -29.13 35.73
N ALA A 19 -8.43 -29.58 34.77
CA ALA A 19 -8.60 -29.55 33.31
C ALA A 19 -8.16 -28.32 32.49
N CYS A 20 -7.15 -28.62 31.66
CA CYS A 20 -7.07 -28.37 30.23
C CYS A 20 -6.71 -26.97 29.68
N SER A 21 -5.74 -27.06 28.76
CA SER A 21 -5.50 -26.23 27.57
C SER A 21 -5.02 -24.80 27.78
N GLN A 22 -3.76 -24.62 27.37
CA GLN A 22 -3.26 -23.38 26.81
C GLN A 22 -4.12 -23.00 25.60
N ASP A 23 -5.12 -22.16 25.81
CA ASP A 23 -5.68 -21.32 24.76
C ASP A 23 -5.83 -19.93 25.36
N GLN A 24 -4.76 -19.14 25.22
CA GLN A 24 -4.87 -17.69 25.25
C GLN A 24 -5.61 -17.30 23.97
N GLU A 25 -6.94 -17.33 24.01
CA GLU A 25 -7.74 -16.52 23.11
C GLU A 25 -7.36 -15.06 23.36
N LYS A 26 -6.47 -14.53 22.51
CA LYS A 26 -6.39 -13.09 22.31
C LYS A 26 -7.73 -12.66 21.74
N GLU A 27 -8.57 -12.08 22.59
CA GLU A 27 -9.61 -11.15 22.17
C GLU A 27 -8.98 -10.03 21.33
N SER A 28 -8.92 -10.22 20.01
CA SER A 28 -8.78 -9.12 19.06
C SER A 28 -10.11 -8.95 18.35
N ASN A 29 -11.11 -8.38 19.02
CA ASN A 29 -12.35 -8.04 18.33
C ASN A 29 -12.88 -6.65 18.72
N LYS A 30 -12.02 -5.64 18.53
CA LYS A 30 -12.40 -4.22 18.38
C LYS A 30 -11.57 -3.51 17.30
N GLY A 31 -11.02 -4.24 16.34
CA GLY A 31 -10.39 -3.67 15.15
C GLY A 31 -11.26 -4.01 13.95
N GLY A 32 -11.82 -3.01 13.27
CA GLY A 32 -12.56 -3.25 12.03
C GLY A 32 -11.70 -4.01 11.02
N GLU A 33 -12.33 -4.86 10.23
CA GLU A 33 -11.69 -5.53 9.09
C GLU A 33 -11.74 -4.60 7.87
N VAL A 34 -10.69 -4.65 7.05
CA VAL A 34 -10.59 -3.94 5.78
C VAL A 34 -10.45 -4.97 4.68
N GLU A 35 -11.23 -4.80 3.62
CA GLU A 35 -11.19 -5.65 2.42
C GLU A 35 -10.52 -4.88 1.29
N VAL A 36 -9.53 -5.51 0.65
CA VAL A 36 -8.83 -4.96 -0.52
C VAL A 36 -8.93 -5.98 -1.66
N THR A 37 -9.56 -5.59 -2.76
CA THR A 37 -9.72 -6.45 -3.94
C THR A 37 -8.67 -6.09 -4.98
N ILE A 38 -7.78 -7.05 -5.27
CA ILE A 38 -6.74 -6.90 -6.28
C ILE A 38 -7.21 -7.54 -7.59
N PRO A 39 -7.29 -6.79 -8.71
CA PRO A 39 -7.72 -7.30 -10.00
C PRO A 39 -6.90 -8.50 -10.52
N ALA A 40 -7.54 -9.37 -11.30
CA ALA A 40 -6.92 -10.56 -11.90
C ALA A 40 -5.64 -10.26 -12.71
N LEU A 41 -5.58 -9.07 -13.33
CA LEU A 41 -4.44 -8.58 -14.12
C LEU A 41 -3.10 -8.66 -13.36
N PHE A 42 -3.13 -8.49 -12.04
CA PHE A 42 -1.92 -8.53 -11.21
C PHE A 42 -1.35 -9.94 -11.02
N PHE A 43 -2.14 -10.97 -11.33
CA PHE A 43 -1.79 -12.36 -11.13
C PHE A 43 -1.62 -13.11 -12.46
N GLU A 44 -1.62 -12.41 -13.60
CA GLU A 44 -1.41 -13.04 -14.90
C GLU A 44 -0.09 -13.81 -14.95
N GLY A 45 -0.17 -15.08 -15.35
CA GLY A 45 0.99 -15.98 -15.40
C GLY A 45 1.47 -16.49 -14.04
N GLN A 46 0.79 -16.16 -12.94
CA GLN A 46 1.11 -16.66 -11.60
C GLN A 46 0.24 -17.87 -11.21
N ASP A 47 0.79 -18.73 -10.35
CA ASP A 47 0.02 -19.76 -9.67
C ASP A 47 -0.76 -19.12 -8.50
N ILE A 48 -2.07 -18.97 -8.71
CA ILE A 48 -3.00 -18.34 -7.76
C ILE A 48 -2.99 -19.05 -6.40
N ASP A 49 -2.91 -20.38 -6.36
CA ASP A 49 -2.93 -21.12 -5.10
C ASP A 49 -1.65 -20.86 -4.30
N SER A 50 -0.52 -20.69 -4.99
CA SER A 50 0.74 -20.24 -4.39
C SER A 50 0.65 -18.81 -3.86
N VAL A 51 0.05 -17.89 -4.61
CA VAL A 51 -0.17 -16.49 -4.19
C VAL A 51 -1.01 -16.43 -2.92
N ILE A 52 -2.13 -17.15 -2.88
CA ILE A 52 -3.02 -17.24 -1.71
C ILE A 52 -2.27 -17.83 -0.51
N SER A 53 -1.50 -18.90 -0.73
CA SER A 53 -0.74 -19.55 0.34
C SER A 53 0.32 -18.61 0.94
N LYS A 54 1.04 -17.84 0.10
CA LYS A 54 2.04 -16.86 0.57
C LYS A 54 1.41 -15.75 1.39
N ALA A 55 0.27 -15.23 0.95
CA ALA A 55 -0.46 -14.18 1.66
C ALA A 55 -0.92 -14.64 3.06
N LYS A 56 -1.43 -15.87 3.17
CA LYS A 56 -1.81 -16.44 4.47
C LYS A 56 -0.59 -16.63 5.39
N ASN A 57 0.54 -17.07 4.83
CA ASN A 57 1.79 -17.20 5.57
C ASN A 57 2.40 -15.86 6.02
N SER A 58 2.06 -14.75 5.35
CA SER A 58 2.48 -13.40 5.76
C SER A 58 1.54 -12.75 6.79
N GLY A 59 0.55 -13.50 7.30
CA GLY A 59 -0.34 -13.03 8.37
C GLY A 59 -1.74 -12.59 7.91
N ILE A 60 -2.04 -12.66 6.61
CA ILE A 60 -3.39 -12.31 6.12
C ILE A 60 -4.37 -13.43 6.49
N LYS A 61 -5.41 -13.08 7.26
CA LYS A 61 -6.38 -14.05 7.81
C LYS A 61 -7.18 -14.76 6.73
N GLU A 62 -7.64 -14.01 5.73
CA GLU A 62 -8.52 -14.52 4.69
C GLU A 62 -8.16 -13.91 3.33
N VAL A 63 -8.16 -14.78 2.32
CA VAL A 63 -8.03 -14.38 0.91
C VAL A 63 -9.11 -15.13 0.15
N ILE A 64 -9.99 -14.38 -0.50
CA ILE A 64 -11.10 -14.89 -1.30
C ILE A 64 -10.69 -14.83 -2.77
N LYS A 65 -10.88 -15.92 -3.49
CA LYS A 65 -10.76 -15.96 -4.94
C LYS A 65 -12.13 -15.70 -5.55
N ASN A 66 -12.24 -14.62 -6.32
CA ASN A 66 -13.49 -14.21 -6.96
C ASN A 66 -13.65 -14.86 -8.34
N ASP A 67 -14.88 -14.89 -8.85
CA ASP A 67 -15.22 -15.52 -10.14
C ASP A 67 -14.57 -14.82 -11.34
N ASP A 68 -14.30 -13.52 -11.23
CA ASP A 68 -13.60 -12.71 -12.23
C ASP A 68 -12.07 -12.88 -12.19
N GLY A 69 -11.56 -13.74 -11.30
CA GLY A 69 -10.13 -14.01 -11.12
C GLY A 69 -9.41 -13.01 -10.21
N SER A 70 -10.10 -11.99 -9.70
CA SER A 70 -9.54 -11.10 -8.67
C SER A 70 -9.40 -11.82 -7.32
N LEU A 71 -8.55 -11.28 -6.45
CA LEU A 71 -8.38 -11.77 -5.09
C LEU A 71 -8.76 -10.67 -4.09
N THR A 72 -9.65 -10.98 -3.15
CA THR A 72 -10.00 -10.09 -2.04
C THR A 72 -9.29 -10.51 -0.77
N TYR A 73 -8.46 -9.61 -0.24
CA TYR A 73 -7.69 -9.80 0.97
C TYR A 73 -8.41 -9.16 2.14
N LYS A 74 -8.65 -9.92 3.21
CA LYS A 74 -9.17 -9.38 4.46
C LYS A 74 -8.05 -9.27 5.48
N MET A 75 -7.81 -8.05 5.93
CA MET A 75 -6.79 -7.71 6.90
C MET A 75 -7.38 -6.88 8.03
N SER A 76 -6.71 -6.86 9.17
CA SER A 76 -7.10 -5.97 10.25
C SER A 76 -6.78 -4.52 9.90
N LYS A 77 -7.54 -3.57 10.44
CA LYS A 77 -7.28 -2.14 10.23
C LYS A 77 -5.82 -1.71 10.54
N PRO A 78 -5.16 -2.17 11.63
CA PRO A 78 -3.75 -1.82 11.86
C PRO A 78 -2.79 -2.32 10.78
N GLU A 79 -3.01 -3.54 10.24
CA GLU A 79 -2.20 -4.08 9.15
C GLU A 79 -2.40 -3.28 7.85
N HIS A 80 -3.65 -2.88 7.58
CA HIS A 80 -3.96 -1.98 6.47
C HIS A 80 -3.25 -0.64 6.62
N GLU A 81 -3.34 -0.01 7.80
CA GLU A 81 -2.67 1.27 8.08
C GLU A 81 -1.14 1.19 7.93
N GLU A 82 -0.53 0.09 8.37
CA GLU A 82 0.91 -0.15 8.21
C GLU A 82 1.31 -0.30 6.73
N MET A 83 0.55 -1.07 5.95
CA MET A 83 0.74 -1.19 4.51
C MET A 83 0.61 0.17 3.80
N MET A 84 -0.43 0.94 4.12
CA MET A 84 -0.66 2.26 3.54
C MET A 84 0.45 3.26 3.90
N LYS A 85 1.02 3.15 5.11
CA LYS A 85 2.19 3.94 5.50
C LYS A 85 3.41 3.60 4.64
N GLY A 86 3.69 2.31 4.43
CA GLY A 86 4.79 1.87 3.57
C GLY A 86 4.64 2.34 2.12
N LEU A 87 3.44 2.23 1.55
CA LEU A 87 3.15 2.76 0.20
C LEU A 87 3.37 4.26 0.11
N LYS A 88 2.90 5.00 1.11
CA LYS A 88 3.15 6.45 1.21
C LYS A 88 4.65 6.75 1.23
N GLU A 89 5.42 6.09 2.08
CA GLU A 89 6.87 6.30 2.17
C GLU A 89 7.58 6.02 0.84
N GLY A 90 7.17 4.95 0.11
CA GLY A 90 7.70 4.64 -1.22
C GLY A 90 7.36 5.69 -2.28
N ILE A 91 6.14 6.25 -2.26
CA ILE A 91 5.75 7.35 -3.15
C ILE A 91 6.59 8.60 -2.86
N LEU A 92 6.79 8.94 -1.58
CA LEU A 92 7.59 10.09 -1.18
C LEU A 92 9.05 9.93 -1.62
N ALA A 93 9.63 8.76 -1.43
CA ALA A 93 10.97 8.44 -1.91
C ALA A 93 11.08 8.60 -3.44
N SER A 94 10.09 8.08 -4.19
CA SER A 94 10.05 8.21 -5.65
C SER A 94 9.98 9.68 -6.09
N VAL A 95 9.19 10.51 -5.40
CA VAL A 95 9.10 11.95 -5.66
C VAL A 95 10.45 12.63 -5.44
N ASP A 96 11.11 12.34 -4.32
CA ASP A 96 12.41 12.93 -3.99
C ASP A 96 13.51 12.47 -4.96
N GLU A 97 13.50 11.20 -5.37
CA GLU A 97 14.40 10.65 -6.39
C GLU A 97 14.22 11.34 -7.75
N ILE A 98 12.98 11.53 -8.21
CA ILE A 98 12.72 12.23 -9.48
C ILE A 98 13.27 13.66 -9.42
N LYS A 99 13.05 14.36 -8.30
CA LYS A 99 13.54 15.73 -8.09
C LYS A 99 15.07 15.83 -8.04
N ALA A 100 15.74 14.80 -7.53
CA ALA A 100 17.20 14.76 -7.43
C ALA A 100 17.88 14.21 -8.69
N SER A 101 17.14 13.51 -9.54
CA SER A 101 17.69 12.77 -10.69
C SER A 101 18.23 13.68 -11.79
N GLN A 102 19.34 13.25 -12.40
CA GLN A 102 19.88 13.85 -13.63
C GLN A 102 19.19 13.32 -14.89
N ASP A 103 18.34 12.30 -14.78
CA ASP A 103 17.57 11.78 -15.91
C ASP A 103 16.29 12.59 -16.14
N TYR A 104 15.86 13.37 -15.15
CA TYR A 104 14.63 14.17 -15.16
C TYR A 104 14.90 15.67 -14.98
N LYS A 105 15.90 16.22 -15.69
CA LYS A 105 16.45 17.56 -15.45
C LYS A 105 15.44 18.70 -15.64
N SER A 106 14.42 18.49 -16.47
CA SER A 106 13.39 19.49 -16.70
C SER A 106 12.44 19.59 -15.50
N VAL A 107 12.32 18.56 -14.66
CA VAL A 107 11.49 18.59 -13.44
C VAL A 107 12.18 19.40 -12.35
N LYS A 108 11.51 20.44 -11.84
CA LYS A 108 12.03 21.35 -10.81
C LYS A 108 11.41 21.10 -9.45
N ASP A 109 10.13 20.78 -9.43
CA ASP A 109 9.42 20.44 -8.21
C ASP A 109 8.23 19.53 -8.49
N ILE A 110 7.81 18.80 -7.47
CA ILE A 110 6.65 17.92 -7.51
C ILE A 110 5.89 18.10 -6.21
N THR A 111 4.62 18.46 -6.32
CA THR A 111 3.69 18.49 -5.19
C THR A 111 2.56 17.49 -5.43
N TYR A 112 1.86 17.12 -4.36
CA TYR A 112 0.83 16.10 -4.41
C TYR A 112 -0.23 16.36 -3.33
N ASN A 113 -1.44 15.84 -3.56
CA ASN A 113 -2.49 15.85 -2.55
C ASN A 113 -2.33 14.68 -1.55
N LYS A 114 -3.09 14.71 -0.46
CA LYS A 114 -2.94 13.73 0.63
C LYS A 114 -3.23 12.28 0.22
N SER A 115 -4.09 12.08 -0.78
CA SER A 115 -4.49 10.75 -1.26
C SER A 115 -3.65 10.28 -2.45
N PHE A 116 -2.67 11.06 -2.90
CA PHE A 116 -1.86 10.76 -4.10
C PHE A 116 -2.70 10.56 -5.37
N SER A 117 -3.92 11.11 -5.40
CA SER A 117 -4.78 11.13 -6.59
C SER A 117 -4.50 12.34 -7.49
N GLU A 118 -3.67 13.28 -7.02
CA GLU A 118 -3.22 14.42 -7.81
C GLU A 118 -1.73 14.68 -7.55
N PHE A 119 -0.98 14.85 -8.64
CA PHE A 119 0.39 15.33 -8.63
C PHE A 119 0.51 16.58 -9.52
N THR A 120 1.25 17.58 -9.05
CA THR A 120 1.64 18.74 -9.86
C THR A 120 3.13 18.71 -10.10
N LEU A 121 3.54 18.59 -11.36
CA LEU A 121 4.93 18.66 -11.80
C LEU A 121 5.21 20.09 -12.27
N SER A 122 6.08 20.78 -11.54
CA SER A 122 6.63 22.06 -11.99
C SER A 122 7.88 21.79 -12.81
N VAL A 123 7.86 22.14 -14.09
CA VAL A 123 8.89 21.77 -15.06
C VAL A 123 9.40 22.96 -15.86
N ASN A 124 10.61 22.87 -16.38
CA ASN A 124 11.05 23.71 -17.49
C ASN A 124 10.38 23.22 -18.78
N LYS A 125 9.29 23.88 -19.17
CA LYS A 125 8.44 23.46 -20.30
C LYS A 125 9.24 23.20 -21.59
N LYS A 126 10.24 24.03 -21.90
CA LYS A 126 11.06 23.91 -23.12
C LYS A 126 11.93 22.65 -23.15
N GLU A 127 12.35 22.17 -21.98
CA GLU A 127 13.18 20.96 -21.82
C GLU A 127 12.32 19.72 -21.57
N PHE A 128 11.06 19.91 -21.16
CA PHE A 128 10.12 18.84 -20.86
C PHE A 128 9.45 18.28 -22.12
N ASP A 129 9.06 19.13 -23.07
CA ASP A 129 8.36 18.69 -24.27
C ASP A 129 9.25 17.80 -25.15
N GLY A 130 8.84 16.54 -25.34
CA GLY A 130 9.55 15.56 -26.16
C GLY A 130 10.74 14.88 -25.47
N SER A 131 10.97 15.12 -24.18
CA SER A 131 12.03 14.45 -23.41
C SER A 131 11.52 13.19 -22.71
N LEU A 132 12.47 12.38 -22.21
CA LEU A 132 12.17 11.21 -21.39
C LEU A 132 11.54 11.58 -20.04
N ASP A 133 11.65 12.84 -19.62
CA ASP A 133 11.05 13.37 -18.39
C ASP A 133 9.53 13.28 -18.39
N THR A 134 8.92 13.18 -19.57
CA THR A 134 7.49 12.86 -19.72
C THR A 134 7.11 11.48 -19.15
N MET A 135 8.07 10.59 -18.89
CA MET A 135 7.83 9.30 -18.25
C MET A 135 7.73 9.39 -16.72
N ALA A 136 8.26 10.46 -16.11
CA ALA A 136 8.15 10.67 -14.66
C ALA A 136 6.67 10.77 -14.23
N SER A 137 5.83 11.40 -15.03
CA SER A 137 4.39 11.49 -14.76
C SER A 137 3.68 10.14 -14.84
N VAL A 138 4.09 9.26 -15.76
CA VAL A 138 3.55 7.90 -15.85
C VAL A 138 3.89 7.11 -14.60
N GLY A 139 5.14 7.18 -14.14
CA GLY A 139 5.57 6.55 -12.89
C GLY A 139 4.75 7.03 -11.68
N LEU A 140 4.59 8.35 -11.52
CA LEU A 140 3.80 8.93 -10.45
C LEU A 140 2.31 8.56 -10.52
N ALA A 141 1.74 8.56 -11.73
CA ALA A 141 0.35 8.14 -11.93
C ALA A 141 0.15 6.68 -11.51
N LEU A 142 1.07 5.79 -11.89
CA LEU A 142 1.01 4.38 -11.49
C LEU A 142 1.09 4.23 -9.97
N THR A 143 2.02 4.91 -9.30
CA THR A 143 2.13 4.80 -7.83
C THR A 143 0.91 5.37 -7.10
N GLY A 144 0.32 6.46 -7.59
CA GLY A 144 -0.94 6.99 -7.06
C GLY A 144 -2.13 6.06 -7.30
N MET A 145 -2.22 5.41 -8.46
CA MET A 145 -3.24 4.39 -8.74
C MET A 145 -3.11 3.19 -7.80
N TYR A 146 -1.89 2.72 -7.56
CA TYR A 146 -1.63 1.67 -6.57
C TYR A 146 -2.05 2.08 -5.17
N TYR A 147 -1.74 3.32 -4.76
CA TYR A 147 -2.18 3.83 -3.48
C TYR A 147 -3.70 3.74 -3.33
N GLN A 148 -4.46 4.11 -4.37
CA GLN A 148 -5.92 4.04 -4.35
C GLN A 148 -6.45 2.61 -4.32
N LEU A 149 -5.85 1.70 -5.12
CA LEU A 149 -6.16 0.27 -5.09
C LEU A 149 -6.03 -0.30 -3.67
N PHE A 150 -4.88 -0.11 -3.04
CA PHE A 150 -4.64 -0.66 -1.70
C PHE A 150 -5.39 0.09 -0.60
N ASN A 151 -5.80 1.34 -0.85
CA ASN A 151 -6.72 2.06 0.04
C ASN A 151 -8.17 1.57 -0.06
N GLY A 152 -8.47 0.63 -0.97
CA GLY A 152 -9.79 0.03 -1.13
C GLY A 152 -10.77 0.87 -1.94
N ALA A 153 -10.28 1.74 -2.84
CA ALA A 153 -11.15 2.40 -3.80
C ALA A 153 -11.73 1.40 -4.81
N ASP A 154 -12.85 1.77 -5.44
CA ASP A 154 -13.41 0.99 -6.54
C ASP A 154 -12.51 1.10 -7.78
N VAL A 155 -12.52 0.08 -8.65
CA VAL A 155 -11.66 0.03 -9.84
C VAL A 155 -11.86 1.21 -10.78
N GLU A 156 -13.09 1.71 -10.88
CA GLU A 156 -13.45 2.88 -11.67
C GLU A 156 -12.89 4.18 -11.10
N ASP A 157 -12.49 4.19 -9.82
CA ASP A 157 -11.95 5.34 -9.10
C ASP A 157 -10.42 5.32 -9.03
N TYR A 158 -9.73 4.36 -9.68
CA TYR A 158 -8.26 4.33 -9.79
C TYR A 158 -7.74 5.38 -10.77
N LYS A 159 -8.00 6.65 -10.46
CA LYS A 159 -7.68 7.78 -11.32
C LYS A 159 -6.68 8.70 -10.67
N VAL A 160 -5.64 9.05 -11.41
CA VAL A 160 -4.65 10.04 -10.96
C VAL A 160 -4.58 11.18 -11.95
N THR A 161 -4.73 12.39 -11.44
CA THR A 161 -4.56 13.61 -12.23
C THR A 161 -3.12 14.08 -12.11
N VAL A 162 -2.44 14.24 -13.25
CA VAL A 162 -1.11 14.86 -13.31
C VAL A 162 -1.23 16.22 -13.98
N ILE A 163 -0.89 17.26 -13.23
CA ILE A 163 -0.92 18.66 -13.65
C ILE A 163 0.51 19.09 -13.99
N TYR A 164 0.70 19.71 -15.15
CA TYR A 164 1.99 20.24 -15.59
C TYR A 164 1.98 21.76 -15.52
N LYS A 165 2.94 22.30 -14.78
CA LYS A 165 3.10 23.73 -14.52
C LYS A 165 4.46 24.20 -15.03
N ASP A 166 4.50 25.31 -15.76
CA ASP A 166 5.78 25.94 -16.12
C ASP A 166 6.39 26.54 -14.85
N ALA A 167 7.60 26.09 -14.50
CA ALA A 167 8.30 26.55 -13.31
C ALA A 167 8.61 28.06 -13.35
N SER A 168 8.68 28.68 -14.54
CA SER A 168 9.05 30.09 -14.71
C SER A 168 7.86 31.03 -14.50
N SER A 169 6.72 30.72 -15.09
CA SER A 169 5.51 31.57 -15.03
C SER A 169 4.52 31.12 -13.95
N GLY A 170 4.61 29.86 -13.53
CA GLY A 170 3.61 29.22 -12.68
C GLY A 170 2.30 28.88 -13.40
N GLU A 171 2.25 28.97 -14.72
CA GLU A 171 1.06 28.66 -15.51
C GLU A 171 0.91 27.16 -15.69
N VAL A 172 -0.31 26.64 -15.50
CA VAL A 172 -0.66 25.27 -15.87
C VAL A 172 -0.84 25.21 -17.39
N PHE A 173 -0.05 24.37 -18.06
CA PHE A 173 -0.08 24.25 -19.52
C PHE A 173 -0.59 22.91 -20.01
N ASN A 174 -0.73 21.91 -19.13
CA ASN A 174 -1.31 20.62 -19.47
C ASN A 174 -1.84 19.92 -18.22
N THR A 175 -2.85 19.07 -18.40
CA THR A 175 -3.40 18.19 -17.37
C THR A 175 -3.76 16.85 -18.02
N ILE A 176 -3.35 15.75 -17.39
CA ILE A 176 -3.65 14.39 -17.88
C ILE A 176 -4.27 13.60 -16.74
N VAL A 177 -5.43 13.00 -16.98
CA VAL A 177 -6.07 12.05 -16.06
C VAL A 177 -5.73 10.63 -16.50
N TYR A 178 -5.02 9.89 -15.67
CA TYR A 178 -4.68 8.49 -15.91
C TYR A 178 -5.73 7.58 -15.30
N PRO A 179 -6.12 6.47 -15.96
CA PRO A 179 -5.73 6.07 -17.32
C PRO A 179 -6.55 6.75 -18.45
N ASP A 180 -7.61 7.49 -18.10
CA ASP A 180 -8.65 8.00 -19.00
C ASP A 180 -8.14 8.75 -20.25
N ASP A 181 -7.11 9.59 -20.12
CA ASP A 181 -6.62 10.47 -21.17
C ASP A 181 -5.47 9.85 -21.99
N VAL A 182 -4.82 8.80 -21.49
CA VAL A 182 -3.66 8.17 -22.15
C VAL A 182 -4.06 7.45 -23.43
N ASN A 183 -5.28 6.89 -23.46
CA ASN A 183 -5.82 6.17 -24.61
C ASN A 183 -6.61 7.05 -25.58
N LYS A 184 -6.72 8.37 -25.31
CA LYS A 184 -7.46 9.31 -26.17
C LYS A 184 -6.65 9.83 -27.36
N LYS A 185 -5.42 9.36 -27.56
CA LYS A 185 -4.64 9.64 -28.77
C LYS A 185 -5.22 8.85 -29.97
N LYS A 186 -6.15 9.50 -30.68
CA LYS A 186 -6.40 9.27 -32.11
C LYS A 186 -5.64 10.31 -32.92
#